data_AF-A0A7V6ZPQ2-F1
#
_entry.id   AF-A0A7V6ZPQ2-F1
#
_cell.length_a   1.000
_cell.length_b   1.000
_cell.length_c   1.000
_cell.angle_alpha   90.00
_cell.angle_beta   90.00
_cell.angle_gamma   90.00
#
_symmetry.space_group_name_H-M   'P 1'
#
loop_
_entity.id
_entity.type
_entity.pdbx_description
1 polymer ?
#
loop_
_entity_poly.entity_id
_entity_poly.type
_entity_poly.pdbx_seq_one_letter_code
_entity_poly.pdbx_strand_id
1 'polypeptide(L)'
;MNKLRILLKANIINTLSLNKLRKKSTGKISPLAILLVLTVVLFAFGFAFMYLFLFGSMFADQGLAALILPLGLTAGSIVTLLTTISTANGYLFRSRDFELLMALPVKPRTVFASKLFYLLITNYVTLLFVYFPTVVVYAVYNRTDWVFWTLSLPVFLLFPLGLITVGSLISYLIGFLTSRFRYRNLLSIIFTIAVFVVVMFINFRSGMIEENPGKFTQDVLSFLDKIKIGNLVFKSLLGDWQNLLLFIG
;
A
#
# COMPACT_ATOMS: atom_id res chain seq x y z
N MET A 1 -2.10 -32.83 0.76
CA MET A 1 -2.41 -31.40 1.01
C MET A 1 -1.23 -30.54 0.56
N ASN A 2 -1.47 -29.47 -0.19
CA ASN A 2 -0.38 -28.67 -0.76
C ASN A 2 0.34 -27.87 0.35
N LYS A 3 1.59 -28.22 0.66
CA LYS A 3 2.38 -27.65 1.79
C LYS A 3 2.42 -26.12 1.75
N LEU A 4 2.45 -25.53 0.55
CA LEU A 4 2.41 -24.09 0.31
C LEU A 4 1.14 -23.42 0.87
N ARG A 5 -0.04 -24.02 0.64
CA ARG A 5 -1.33 -23.46 1.08
C ARG A 5 -1.45 -23.49 2.60
N ILE A 6 -0.90 -24.51 3.25
CA ILE A 6 -0.89 -24.64 4.72
C ILE A 6 -0.03 -23.52 5.32
N LEU A 7 1.18 -23.33 4.80
CA LEU A 7 2.08 -22.27 5.25
C LEU A 7 1.48 -20.88 5.02
N LEU A 8 0.92 -20.61 3.85
CA LEU A 8 0.26 -19.34 3.56
C LEU A 8 -0.89 -19.05 4.53
N LYS A 9 -1.77 -20.03 4.74
CA LYS A 9 -2.88 -19.89 5.67
C LYS A 9 -2.40 -19.62 7.09
N ALA A 10 -1.38 -20.35 7.55
CA ALA A 10 -0.81 -20.15 8.89
C ALA A 10 -0.24 -18.73 9.05
N ASN A 11 0.47 -18.24 8.04
CA ASN A 11 1.04 -16.89 8.05
C ASN A 11 -0.03 -15.79 8.12
N ILE A 12 -1.06 -15.87 7.27
CA ILE A 12 -2.17 -14.90 7.28
C ILE A 12 -2.87 -14.90 8.65
N ILE A 13 -3.16 -16.08 9.19
CA ILE A 13 -3.83 -16.22 10.49
C ILE A 13 -2.99 -15.64 11.63
N ASN A 14 -1.68 -15.86 11.61
CA ASN A 14 -0.79 -15.39 12.68
C ASN A 14 -0.60 -13.86 12.60
N THR A 15 -0.32 -13.31 11.42
CA THR A 15 -0.04 -11.88 11.29
C THR A 15 -1.27 -11.02 11.53
N LEU A 16 -2.42 -11.41 10.98
CA LEU A 16 -3.70 -10.70 11.22
C LEU A 16 -4.31 -11.06 12.58
N SER A 17 -3.64 -11.88 13.41
CA SER A 17 -4.15 -12.37 14.68
C SER A 17 -5.57 -12.96 14.59
N LEU A 18 -5.94 -13.56 13.45
CA LEU A 18 -7.29 -14.12 13.22
C LEU A 18 -7.63 -15.24 14.22
N ASN A 19 -6.60 -15.86 14.81
CA ASN A 19 -6.76 -16.79 15.92
C ASN A 19 -7.40 -16.15 17.16
N LYS A 20 -7.17 -14.85 17.42
CA LYS A 20 -7.79 -14.11 18.53
C LYS A 20 -9.27 -13.79 18.28
N LEU A 21 -9.71 -13.82 17.02
CA LEU A 21 -11.12 -13.61 16.63
C LEU A 21 -11.97 -14.89 16.76
N ARG A 22 -11.34 -16.05 16.95
CA ARG A 22 -12.04 -17.31 17.18
C ARG A 22 -12.42 -17.46 18.65
N LYS A 23 -13.66 -17.87 18.91
CA LYS A 23 -14.12 -18.18 20.26
C LYS A 23 -13.38 -19.41 20.78
N LYS A 24 -12.77 -19.32 21.97
CA LYS A 24 -11.99 -20.42 22.57
C LYS A 24 -12.78 -21.73 22.72
N SER A 25 -14.11 -21.68 22.93
CA SER A 25 -14.91 -22.89 23.15
C SER A 25 -15.36 -23.61 21.89
N THR A 26 -15.63 -22.90 20.78
CA THR A 26 -16.17 -23.52 19.55
C THR A 26 -15.19 -23.52 18.38
N GLY A 27 -14.08 -22.79 18.48
CA GLY A 27 -13.16 -22.57 17.38
C GLY A 27 -13.78 -21.83 16.19
N LYS A 28 -15.03 -21.34 16.27
CA LYS A 28 -15.65 -20.54 15.20
C LYS A 28 -15.38 -19.05 15.43
N ILE A 29 -15.27 -18.28 14.36
CA ILE A 29 -15.19 -16.82 14.44
C ILE A 29 -16.56 -16.31 14.91
N SER A 30 -16.60 -15.43 15.91
CA SER A 30 -17.89 -14.92 16.39
C SER A 30 -18.50 -13.96 15.35
N PRO A 31 -19.84 -13.93 15.21
CA PRO A 31 -20.49 -12.98 14.30
C PRO A 31 -20.16 -11.52 14.67
N LEU A 32 -19.97 -11.23 15.96
CA LEU A 32 -19.51 -9.93 16.46
C LEU A 32 -18.09 -9.57 15.97
N ALA A 33 -17.16 -10.54 15.93
CA ALA A 33 -15.82 -10.30 15.41
C ALA A 33 -15.83 -10.06 13.90
N ILE A 34 -16.68 -10.77 13.15
CA ILE A 34 -16.87 -10.54 11.71
C ILE A 34 -17.45 -9.14 11.48
N LEU A 35 -18.48 -8.76 12.25
CA LEU A 35 -19.09 -7.44 12.18
C LEU A 35 -18.07 -6.34 12.49
N LEU A 36 -17.27 -6.48 13.53
CA LEU A 36 -16.23 -5.51 13.88
C LEU A 36 -15.20 -5.34 12.75
N VAL A 37 -14.71 -6.43 12.18
CA VAL A 37 -13.77 -6.38 11.04
C VAL A 37 -14.42 -5.70 9.85
N LEU A 38 -15.66 -6.04 9.52
CA LEU A 38 -16.39 -5.42 8.42
C LEU A 38 -16.57 -3.91 8.65
N THR A 39 -16.95 -3.51 9.85
CA THR A 39 -17.10 -2.10 10.23
C THR A 39 -15.78 -1.35 10.07
N VAL A 40 -14.66 -1.88 10.58
CA VAL A 40 -13.34 -1.25 10.43
C VAL A 40 -12.94 -1.09 8.97
N VAL A 41 -13.16 -2.13 8.15
CA VAL A 41 -12.87 -2.09 6.70
C VAL A 41 -13.73 -1.04 6.00
N LEU A 42 -15.02 -0.99 6.29
CA LEU A 42 -15.94 0.01 5.72
C LEU A 42 -15.58 1.42 6.14
N PHE A 43 -15.24 1.66 7.41
CA PHE A 43 -14.78 2.96 7.88
C PHE A 43 -13.49 3.39 7.18
N ALA A 44 -12.53 2.48 7.01
CA ALA A 44 -11.28 2.77 6.30
C ALA A 44 -11.52 3.15 4.83
N PHE A 45 -12.37 2.40 4.12
CA PHE A 45 -12.76 2.73 2.75
C PHE A 45 -13.55 4.04 2.67
N GLY A 46 -14.51 4.25 3.58
CA GLY A 46 -15.30 5.47 3.63
C GLY A 46 -14.45 6.71 3.90
N PHE A 47 -13.48 6.60 4.81
CA PHE A 47 -12.54 7.67 5.11
C PHE A 47 -11.65 7.99 3.90
N ALA A 48 -11.08 6.97 3.25
CA ALA A 48 -10.27 7.15 2.05
C ALA A 48 -11.09 7.79 0.90
N PHE A 49 -12.32 7.31 0.69
CA PHE A 49 -13.23 7.86 -0.31
C PHE A 49 -13.58 9.32 -0.02
N MET A 50 -13.93 9.66 1.23
CA MET A 50 -14.27 11.02 1.62
C MET A 50 -13.12 12.01 1.36
N TYR A 51 -11.90 11.66 1.74
CA TYR A 51 -10.72 12.50 1.49
C TYR A 51 -10.43 12.66 0.00
N LEU A 52 -10.48 11.58 -0.77
CA LEU A 52 -10.25 11.64 -2.21
C LEU A 52 -11.35 12.43 -2.91
N PHE A 53 -12.60 12.31 -2.48
CA PHE A 53 -13.71 13.08 -3.01
C PHE A 53 -13.55 14.58 -2.73
N LEU A 54 -13.12 14.95 -1.52
CA LEU A 54 -12.80 16.34 -1.17
C LEU A 54 -11.72 16.93 -2.07
N PHE A 55 -10.61 16.20 -2.31
CA PHE A 55 -9.60 16.65 -3.25
C PHE A 55 -10.12 16.68 -4.69
N GLY A 56 -10.93 15.70 -5.08
CA GLY A 56 -11.57 15.61 -6.39
C GLY A 56 -12.43 16.84 -6.70
N SER A 57 -13.30 17.26 -5.76
CA SER A 57 -14.09 18.48 -5.90
C SER A 57 -13.22 19.73 -6.00
N MET A 58 -12.22 19.86 -5.13
CA MET A 58 -11.31 21.02 -5.17
C MET A 58 -10.55 21.15 -6.50
N PHE A 59 -10.14 20.04 -7.10
CA PHE A 59 -9.50 20.05 -8.42
C PHE A 59 -10.51 20.27 -9.55
N ALA A 60 -11.73 19.73 -9.43
CA ALA A 60 -12.79 19.92 -10.42
C ALA A 60 -13.21 21.39 -10.53
N ASP A 61 -13.31 22.12 -9.41
CA ASP A 61 -13.62 23.55 -9.38
C ASP A 61 -12.58 24.40 -10.14
N GLN A 62 -11.36 23.88 -10.28
CA GLN A 62 -10.26 24.50 -11.02
C GLN A 62 -10.08 23.95 -12.44
N GLY A 63 -11.00 23.09 -12.92
CA GLY A 63 -10.90 22.45 -14.23
C GLY A 63 -9.80 21.38 -14.33
N LEU A 64 -9.25 20.94 -13.19
CA LEU A 64 -8.12 20.00 -13.09
C LEU A 64 -8.53 18.66 -12.47
N ALA A 65 -9.81 18.27 -12.61
CA ALA A 65 -10.37 17.03 -12.07
C ALA A 65 -9.54 15.77 -12.42
N ALA A 66 -8.81 15.78 -13.53
CA ALA A 66 -7.98 14.65 -13.93
C ALA A 66 -6.81 14.37 -12.95
N LEU A 67 -6.40 15.35 -12.15
CA LEU A 67 -5.29 15.24 -11.19
C LEU A 67 -5.55 14.28 -10.03
N ILE A 68 -6.81 13.92 -9.76
CA ILE A 68 -7.13 13.02 -8.65
C ILE A 68 -6.54 11.62 -8.85
N LEU A 69 -6.47 11.16 -10.09
CA LEU A 69 -5.94 9.84 -10.43
C LEU A 69 -4.42 9.75 -10.22
N PRO A 70 -3.56 10.61 -10.82
CA PRO A 70 -2.12 10.57 -10.55
C PRO A 70 -1.79 10.87 -9.08
N LEU A 71 -2.57 11.71 -8.38
CA LEU A 71 -2.43 11.93 -6.94
C LEU A 71 -2.68 10.64 -6.15
N GLY A 72 -3.84 10.00 -6.33
CA GLY A 72 -4.20 8.79 -5.59
C GLY A 72 -3.29 7.60 -5.92
N LEU A 73 -2.82 7.48 -7.17
CA LEU A 73 -1.83 6.46 -7.55
C LEU A 73 -0.47 6.71 -6.92
N THR A 74 -0.03 7.97 -6.81
CA THR A 74 1.21 8.32 -6.12
C THR A 74 1.10 8.01 -4.63
N ALA A 75 -0.01 8.39 -3.99
CA ALA A 75 -0.28 8.07 -2.59
C ALA A 75 -0.30 6.55 -2.37
N GLY A 76 -1.00 5.80 -3.23
CA GLY A 76 -1.02 4.34 -3.22
C GLY A 76 0.38 3.74 -3.33
N SER A 77 1.21 4.26 -4.24
CA SER A 77 2.61 3.82 -4.39
C SER A 77 3.41 3.97 -3.11
N ILE A 78 3.31 5.14 -2.46
CA ILE A 78 4.02 5.45 -1.23
C ILE A 78 3.59 4.49 -0.12
N VAL A 79 2.28 4.30 0.08
CA VAL A 79 1.76 3.42 1.12
C VAL A 79 2.17 1.97 0.89
N THR A 80 2.10 1.48 -0.36
CA THR A 80 2.55 0.14 -0.75
C THR A 80 4.06 -0.03 -0.54
N LEU A 81 4.89 0.96 -0.91
CA LEU A 81 6.33 0.93 -0.66
C LEU A 81 6.67 0.88 0.83
N LEU A 82 6.04 1.73 1.65
CA LEU A 82 6.25 1.74 3.10
C LEU A 82 5.85 0.40 3.73
N THR A 83 4.73 -0.19 3.27
CA THR A 83 4.28 -1.51 3.70
C THR A 83 5.29 -2.59 3.35
N THR A 84 5.82 -2.56 2.11
CA THR A 84 6.85 -3.48 1.67
C THR A 84 8.13 -3.34 2.47
N ILE A 85 8.65 -2.12 2.65
CA ILE A 85 9.91 -1.88 3.38
C ILE A 85 9.80 -2.40 4.81
N SER A 86 8.67 -2.14 5.47
CA SER A 86 8.41 -2.55 6.85
C SER A 86 8.25 -4.06 6.99
N THR A 87 7.59 -4.71 6.02
CA THR A 87 7.26 -6.14 6.08
C THR A 87 8.40 -7.02 5.58
N ALA A 88 9.11 -6.62 4.52
CA ALA A 88 10.14 -7.43 3.87
C ALA A 88 11.37 -7.68 4.78
N ASN A 89 11.79 -6.71 5.58
CA ASN A 89 13.00 -6.84 6.42
C ASN A 89 12.86 -8.00 7.42
N GLY A 90 11.75 -8.02 8.16
CA GLY A 90 11.47 -9.05 9.15
C GLY A 90 11.03 -10.39 8.57
N TYR A 91 10.34 -10.37 7.43
CA TYR A 91 9.63 -11.55 6.94
C TYR A 91 10.36 -12.31 5.80
N LEU A 92 11.01 -11.59 4.87
CA LEU A 92 11.81 -12.19 3.79
C LEU A 92 13.26 -12.46 4.23
N PHE A 93 13.92 -11.49 4.87
CA PHE A 93 15.38 -11.54 5.06
C PHE A 93 15.83 -11.97 6.47
N ARG A 94 15.05 -11.69 7.52
CA ARG A 94 15.42 -11.97 8.93
C ARG A 94 14.35 -12.72 9.73
N SER A 95 13.59 -13.59 9.08
CA SER A 95 12.54 -14.34 9.80
C SER A 95 13.16 -15.39 10.73
N ARG A 96 12.90 -15.27 12.02
CA ARG A 96 13.27 -16.28 13.02
C ARG A 96 12.66 -17.66 12.74
N ASP A 97 11.47 -17.65 12.12
CA ASP A 97 10.73 -18.88 11.83
C ASP A 97 11.33 -19.69 10.67
N PHE A 98 12.30 -19.13 9.92
CA PHE A 98 12.89 -19.84 8.78
C PHE A 98 13.77 -21.01 9.22
N GLU A 99 14.56 -20.85 10.28
CA GLU A 99 15.36 -21.94 10.84
C GLU A 99 14.47 -23.05 11.40
N LEU A 100 13.37 -22.68 12.07
CA LEU A 100 12.38 -23.64 12.57
C LEU A 100 11.63 -24.37 11.43
N LEU A 101 11.24 -23.65 10.38
CA LEU A 101 10.58 -24.23 9.20
C LEU A 101 11.54 -25.08 8.36
N MET A 102 12.84 -24.81 8.40
CA MET A 102 13.89 -25.61 7.78
C MET A 102 14.15 -26.93 8.52
N ALA A 103 13.87 -27.00 9.82
CA ALA A 103 13.92 -28.25 10.58
C ALA A 103 12.76 -29.22 10.24
N LEU A 104 11.71 -28.73 9.55
CA LEU A 104 10.60 -29.54 9.08
C LEU A 104 10.90 -30.12 7.68
N PRO A 105 10.31 -31.27 7.28
CA PRO A 105 10.50 -31.88 5.97
C PRO A 105 9.74 -31.11 4.86
N VAL A 106 10.07 -29.83 4.67
CA VAL A 106 9.47 -28.92 3.70
C VAL A 106 10.58 -28.35 2.81
N LYS A 107 10.36 -28.35 1.50
CA LYS A 107 11.36 -27.85 0.54
C LYS A 107 11.57 -26.34 0.76
N PRO A 108 12.81 -25.83 0.79
CA PRO A 108 13.08 -24.38 0.97
C PRO A 108 12.35 -23.48 -0.05
N ARG A 109 12.24 -23.95 -1.30
CA ARG A 109 11.47 -23.26 -2.36
C ARG A 109 10.01 -23.02 -1.96
N THR A 110 9.38 -23.96 -1.25
CA THR A 110 7.99 -23.85 -0.81
C THR A 110 7.83 -22.82 0.30
N VAL A 111 8.80 -22.72 1.21
CA VAL A 111 8.82 -21.72 2.28
C VAL A 111 9.02 -20.32 1.69
N PHE A 112 9.99 -20.16 0.78
CA PHE A 112 10.24 -18.89 0.10
C PHE A 112 9.03 -18.43 -0.72
N ALA A 113 8.43 -19.33 -1.51
CA ALA A 113 7.22 -19.03 -2.27
C ALA A 113 6.06 -18.59 -1.36
N SER A 114 5.81 -19.31 -0.25
CA SER A 114 4.78 -18.91 0.72
C SER A 114 5.01 -17.49 1.25
N LYS A 115 6.26 -17.09 1.46
CA LYS A 115 6.54 -15.75 1.98
C LYS A 115 6.36 -14.66 0.93
N LEU A 116 6.80 -14.91 -0.30
CA LEU A 116 6.56 -14.00 -1.42
C LEU A 116 5.07 -13.80 -1.67
N PHE A 117 4.29 -14.89 -1.69
CA PHE A 117 2.84 -14.80 -1.84
C PHE A 117 2.18 -14.03 -0.70
N TYR A 118 2.64 -14.21 0.53
CA TYR A 118 2.14 -13.43 1.67
C TYR A 118 2.44 -11.93 1.53
N LEU A 119 3.67 -11.58 1.10
CA LEU A 119 4.06 -10.20 0.85
C LEU A 119 3.22 -9.59 -0.29
N LEU A 120 2.98 -10.36 -1.36
CA LEU A 120 2.12 -9.95 -2.47
C LEU A 120 0.70 -9.66 -2.00
N ILE A 121 0.06 -10.61 -1.32
CA ILE A 121 -1.32 -10.45 -0.84
C ILE A 121 -1.44 -9.21 0.06
N THR A 122 -0.50 -9.03 0.98
CA THR A 122 -0.49 -7.86 1.88
C THR A 122 -0.43 -6.55 1.08
N ASN A 123 0.44 -6.46 0.08
CA ASN A 123 0.57 -5.26 -0.75
C ASN A 123 -0.64 -5.03 -1.67
N TYR A 124 -1.25 -6.07 -2.24
CA TYR A 124 -2.50 -5.93 -3.00
C TYR A 124 -3.64 -5.42 -2.15
N VAL A 125 -3.80 -5.96 -0.93
CA VAL A 125 -4.83 -5.52 0.01
C VAL A 125 -4.59 -4.05 0.36
N THR A 126 -3.36 -3.67 0.72
CA THR A 126 -3.02 -2.27 1.02
C THR A 126 -3.29 -1.35 -0.17
N LEU A 127 -2.88 -1.74 -1.39
CA LEU A 127 -3.11 -0.95 -2.58
C LEU A 127 -4.61 -0.80 -2.86
N LEU A 128 -5.40 -1.86 -2.67
CA LEU A 128 -6.84 -1.86 -2.94
C LEU A 128 -7.58 -0.77 -2.16
N PHE A 129 -7.21 -0.55 -0.89
CA PHE A 129 -7.80 0.49 -0.04
C PHE A 129 -7.60 1.92 -0.58
N VAL A 130 -6.58 2.15 -1.40
CA VAL A 130 -6.27 3.48 -1.96
C VAL A 130 -6.67 3.55 -3.43
N TYR A 131 -6.32 2.53 -4.21
CA TYR A 131 -6.55 2.47 -5.65
C TYR A 131 -8.03 2.46 -6.01
N PHE A 132 -8.82 1.63 -5.33
CA PHE A 132 -10.24 1.50 -5.62
C PHE A 132 -11.00 2.83 -5.44
N PRO A 133 -10.93 3.53 -4.27
CA PRO A 133 -11.61 4.80 -4.14
C PRO A 133 -11.04 5.88 -5.07
N THR A 134 -9.75 5.84 -5.41
CA THR A 134 -9.15 6.77 -6.40
C THR A 134 -9.81 6.61 -7.77
N VAL A 135 -9.92 5.39 -8.27
CA VAL A 135 -10.54 5.10 -9.58
C VAL A 135 -12.01 5.51 -9.59
N VAL A 136 -12.74 5.22 -8.51
CA VAL A 136 -14.16 5.59 -8.40
C VAL A 136 -14.32 7.11 -8.42
N VAL A 137 -13.56 7.85 -7.60
CA VAL A 137 -13.65 9.32 -7.55
C VAL A 137 -13.24 9.94 -8.89
N TYR A 138 -12.20 9.42 -9.55
CA TYR A 138 -11.82 9.88 -10.89
C TYR A 138 -12.97 9.76 -11.90
N ALA A 139 -13.67 8.62 -11.89
CA ALA A 139 -14.79 8.35 -12.79
C ALA A 139 -16.04 9.21 -12.49
N VAL A 140 -16.18 9.76 -11.28
CA VAL A 140 -17.26 10.70 -10.93
C VAL A 140 -17.05 12.06 -11.60
N TYR A 141 -15.81 12.56 -11.63
CA TYR A 141 -15.50 13.91 -12.11
C TYR A 141 -15.01 13.97 -13.57
N ASN A 142 -14.62 12.84 -14.16
CA ASN A 142 -14.05 12.77 -15.51
C ASN A 142 -14.84 11.79 -16.38
N ARG A 143 -14.90 12.06 -17.69
CA ARG A 143 -15.44 11.07 -18.63
C ARG A 143 -14.48 9.89 -18.72
N THR A 144 -15.01 8.68 -18.58
CA THR A 144 -14.24 7.43 -18.69
C THR A 144 -14.77 6.62 -19.85
N ASP A 145 -13.86 6.04 -20.63
CA ASP A 145 -14.18 5.17 -21.76
C ASP A 145 -13.97 3.69 -21.39
N TRP A 146 -14.41 2.79 -22.26
CA TRP A 146 -14.22 1.35 -22.09
C TRP A 146 -12.75 0.96 -21.85
N VAL A 147 -11.81 1.63 -22.53
CA VAL A 147 -10.37 1.41 -22.38
C VAL A 147 -9.91 1.59 -20.94
N PHE A 148 -10.36 2.65 -20.27
CA PHE A 148 -10.01 2.95 -18.88
C PHE A 148 -10.37 1.79 -17.95
N TRP A 149 -11.60 1.27 -18.07
CA TRP A 149 -12.06 0.16 -17.24
C TRP A 149 -11.32 -1.14 -17.56
N THR A 150 -11.05 -1.42 -18.83
CA THR A 150 -10.27 -2.62 -19.21
C THR A 150 -8.83 -2.59 -18.73
N LEU A 151 -8.19 -1.41 -18.69
CA LEU A 151 -6.81 -1.25 -18.22
C LEU A 151 -6.69 -1.11 -16.70
N SER A 152 -7.77 -0.71 -16.01
CA SER A 152 -7.78 -0.54 -14.56
C SER A 152 -7.38 -1.81 -13.79
N LEU A 153 -7.80 -2.99 -14.26
CA LEU A 153 -7.52 -4.27 -13.60
C LEU A 153 -6.10 -4.78 -13.87
N PRO A 154 -5.59 -4.81 -15.12
CA PRO A 154 -4.18 -5.10 -15.40
C PRO A 154 -3.22 -4.17 -14.66
N VAL A 155 -3.50 -2.86 -14.62
CA VAL A 155 -2.67 -1.90 -13.88
C VAL A 155 -2.66 -2.23 -12.40
N PHE A 156 -3.82 -2.48 -11.78
CA PHE A 156 -3.89 -2.89 -10.38
C PHE A 156 -3.07 -4.18 -10.10
N LEU A 157 -3.13 -5.15 -11.01
CA LEU A 157 -2.38 -6.41 -10.88
C LEU A 157 -0.88 -6.20 -10.99
N LEU A 158 -0.42 -5.38 -11.93
CA LEU A 158 1.01 -5.23 -12.19
C LEU A 158 1.69 -4.26 -11.22
N PHE A 159 0.92 -3.31 -10.68
CA PHE A 159 1.47 -2.18 -9.94
C PHE A 159 2.23 -2.55 -8.65
N PRO A 160 1.72 -3.43 -7.77
CA PRO A 160 2.49 -3.88 -6.61
C PRO A 160 3.78 -4.61 -6.96
N LEU A 161 3.89 -5.28 -8.11
CA LEU A 161 5.06 -6.09 -8.45
C LEU A 161 6.34 -5.24 -8.56
N GLY A 162 6.25 -4.11 -9.27
CA GLY A 162 7.36 -3.16 -9.39
C GLY A 162 7.75 -2.57 -8.02
N LEU A 163 6.76 -2.13 -7.24
CA LEU A 163 6.97 -1.55 -5.92
C LEU A 163 7.58 -2.55 -4.93
N ILE A 164 7.18 -3.82 -4.99
CA ILE A 164 7.73 -4.87 -4.13
C ILE A 164 9.21 -5.09 -4.43
N THR A 165 9.59 -5.10 -5.70
CA THR A 165 11.00 -5.28 -6.12
C THR A 165 11.87 -4.16 -5.54
N VAL A 166 11.47 -2.91 -5.75
CA VAL A 166 12.19 -1.74 -5.23
C VAL A 166 12.18 -1.71 -3.70
N GLY A 167 11.01 -1.87 -3.08
CA GLY A 167 10.85 -1.83 -1.63
C GLY A 167 11.60 -2.96 -0.92
N SER A 168 11.65 -4.16 -1.50
CA SER A 168 12.41 -5.29 -0.93
C SER A 168 13.92 -5.06 -1.04
N LEU A 169 14.42 -4.47 -2.13
CA LEU A 169 15.83 -4.08 -2.26
C LEU A 169 16.21 -3.03 -1.22
N ILE A 170 15.40 -1.98 -1.06
CA ILE A 170 15.59 -0.96 -0.02
C ILE A 170 15.57 -1.59 1.37
N SER A 171 14.60 -2.48 1.63
CA SER A 171 14.47 -3.19 2.90
C SER A 171 15.69 -4.05 3.22
N TYR A 172 16.24 -4.73 2.20
CA TYR A 172 17.48 -5.50 2.30
C TYR A 172 18.67 -4.60 2.67
N LEU A 173 18.85 -3.47 1.99
CA LEU A 173 19.91 -2.50 2.28
C LEU A 173 19.77 -1.95 3.70
N ILE A 174 18.58 -1.51 4.10
CA ILE A 174 18.32 -1.03 5.47
C ILE A 174 18.65 -2.12 6.49
N GLY A 175 18.21 -3.36 6.24
CA GLY A 175 18.50 -4.51 7.09
C GLY A 175 20.00 -4.80 7.23
N PHE A 176 20.74 -4.69 6.13
CA PHE A 176 22.19 -4.82 6.08
C PHE A 176 22.87 -3.71 6.89
N LEU A 177 22.53 -2.43 6.66
CA LEU A 177 23.12 -1.30 7.39
C LEU A 177 22.81 -1.37 8.87
N THR A 178 21.54 -1.57 9.24
CA THR A 178 21.14 -1.64 10.66
C THR A 178 21.74 -2.86 11.35
N SER A 179 22.13 -3.94 10.65
CA SER A 179 22.55 -5.23 11.27
C SER A 179 23.70 -5.08 12.24
N ARG A 180 24.51 -4.05 12.05
CA ARG A 180 25.71 -3.77 12.82
C ARG A 180 25.50 -2.75 13.96
N PHE A 181 24.31 -2.16 14.08
CA PHE A 181 24.04 -1.16 15.11
C PHE A 181 23.52 -1.79 16.41
N ARG A 182 24.29 -1.60 17.48
CA ARG A 182 24.01 -2.10 18.84
C ARG A 182 22.76 -1.48 19.48
N TYR A 183 22.29 -0.32 19.02
CA TYR A 183 21.19 0.46 19.60
C TYR A 183 19.99 0.67 18.66
N ARG A 184 19.64 -0.34 17.85
CA ARG A 184 18.51 -0.29 16.90
C ARG A 184 17.20 0.26 17.49
N ASN A 185 16.88 -0.10 18.74
CA ASN A 185 15.64 0.34 19.38
C ASN A 185 15.64 1.86 19.66
N LEU A 186 16.78 2.40 20.10
CA LEU A 186 16.91 3.81 20.44
C LEU A 186 16.83 4.67 19.16
N LEU A 187 17.47 4.22 18.08
CA LEU A 187 17.33 4.82 16.74
C LEU A 187 15.88 4.80 16.24
N SER A 188 15.17 3.68 16.40
CA SER A 188 13.76 3.56 16.01
C SER A 188 12.86 4.54 16.77
N ILE A 189 13.10 4.72 18.08
CA ILE A 189 12.35 5.67 18.91
C ILE A 189 12.62 7.10 18.45
N ILE A 190 13.88 7.50 18.28
CA ILE A 190 14.25 8.84 17.81
C ILE A 190 13.63 9.11 16.44
N PHE A 191 13.71 8.16 15.51
CA PHE A 191 13.13 8.31 14.17
C PHE A 191 11.61 8.47 14.23
N THR A 192 10.92 7.69 15.06
CA THR A 192 9.47 7.80 15.24
C THR A 192 9.07 9.16 15.80
N ILE A 193 9.80 9.67 16.80
CA ILE A 193 9.59 11.01 17.37
C ILE A 193 9.83 12.09 16.32
N ALA A 194 10.91 11.99 15.53
CA ALA A 194 11.20 12.94 14.47
C ALA A 194 10.11 12.98 13.40
N VAL A 195 9.65 11.81 12.93
CA VAL A 195 8.52 11.71 11.98
C VAL A 195 7.26 12.33 12.57
N PHE A 196 6.95 12.04 13.84
CA PHE A 196 5.79 12.63 14.51
C PHE A 196 5.85 14.17 14.55
N VAL A 197 7.00 14.74 14.89
CA VAL A 197 7.21 16.20 14.90
C VAL A 197 7.06 16.79 13.49
N VAL A 198 7.61 16.13 12.46
CA VAL A 198 7.46 16.59 11.06
C VAL A 198 5.99 16.54 10.63
N VAL A 199 5.27 15.46 10.94
CA VAL A 199 3.85 15.32 10.61
C VAL A 199 3.03 16.38 11.34
N MET A 200 3.29 16.64 12.62
CA MET A 200 2.66 17.73 13.37
C MET A 200 2.97 19.09 12.73
N PHE A 201 4.22 19.36 12.39
CA PHE A 201 4.63 20.61 11.74
C PHE A 201 3.93 20.83 10.40
N ILE A 202 3.79 19.78 9.59
CA ILE A 202 3.03 19.83 8.32
C ILE A 202 1.55 20.08 8.60
N ASN A 203 0.94 19.41 9.58
CA ASN A 203 -0.46 19.61 9.95
C ASN A 203 -0.73 21.03 10.50
N PHE A 204 0.20 21.60 11.26
CA PHE A 204 0.08 22.98 11.72
C PHE A 204 0.19 23.99 10.56
N ARG A 205 0.97 23.68 9.52
CA ARG A 205 1.02 24.48 8.29
C ARG A 205 -0.16 24.23 7.34
N SER A 206 -0.88 23.12 7.46
CA SER A 206 -2.02 22.82 6.57
C SER A 206 -3.26 23.67 6.84
N GLY A 207 -3.23 24.56 7.84
CA GLY A 207 -4.17 25.70 7.91
C GLY A 207 -4.13 26.61 6.67
N MET A 208 -3.13 26.50 5.80
CA MET A 208 -3.06 27.19 4.51
C MET A 208 -3.85 26.52 3.36
N ILE A 209 -4.44 25.33 3.56
CA ILE A 209 -5.26 24.68 2.51
C ILE A 209 -6.59 25.42 2.30
N GLU A 210 -7.12 26.07 3.35
CA GLU A 210 -8.33 26.91 3.25
C GLU A 210 -8.08 28.30 2.67
N GLU A 211 -6.86 28.84 2.77
CA GLU A 211 -6.58 30.25 2.44
C GLU A 211 -6.24 30.47 0.94
N ASN A 212 -5.77 29.44 0.22
CA ASN A 212 -5.49 29.54 -1.23
C ASN A 212 -5.48 28.17 -1.96
N PRO A 213 -6.64 27.66 -2.42
CA PRO A 213 -6.75 26.36 -3.09
C PRO A 213 -5.92 26.24 -4.39
N GLY A 214 -5.65 27.35 -5.06
CA GLY A 214 -4.79 27.39 -6.25
C GLY A 214 -3.33 27.06 -5.94
N LYS A 215 -2.80 27.57 -4.82
CA LYS A 215 -1.42 27.30 -4.38
C LYS A 215 -1.22 25.82 -4.02
N PHE A 216 -2.18 25.23 -3.31
CA PHE A 216 -2.16 23.80 -2.99
C PHE A 216 -2.12 22.94 -4.27
N THR A 217 -2.91 23.30 -5.28
CA THR A 217 -2.95 22.60 -6.56
C THR A 217 -1.62 22.68 -7.30
N GLN A 218 -0.95 23.84 -7.26
CA GLN A 218 0.41 24.01 -7.79
C GLN A 218 1.45 23.17 -7.03
N ASP A 219 1.38 23.12 -5.70
CA ASP A 219 2.27 22.29 -4.90
C ASP A 219 2.10 20.80 -5.25
N VAL A 220 0.85 20.34 -5.40
CA VAL A 220 0.54 18.97 -5.85
C VAL A 220 1.12 18.70 -7.24
N LEU A 221 0.93 19.60 -8.20
CA LEU A 221 1.50 19.46 -9.55
C LEU A 221 3.03 19.34 -9.50
N SER A 222 3.69 20.22 -8.76
CA SER A 222 5.16 20.21 -8.63
C SER A 222 5.69 18.92 -7.98
N PHE A 223 4.91 18.33 -7.06
CA PHE A 223 5.24 17.08 -6.40
C PHE A 223 5.07 15.89 -7.36
N LEU A 224 3.99 15.86 -8.12
CA LEU A 224 3.72 14.83 -9.13
C LEU A 224 4.78 14.82 -10.24
N ASP A 225 5.23 16.00 -10.67
CA ASP A 225 6.30 16.13 -11.67
C ASP A 225 7.65 15.60 -11.18
N LYS A 226 7.92 15.69 -9.88
CA LYS A 226 9.14 15.14 -9.27
C LYS A 226 9.09 13.63 -9.13
N ILE A 227 7.96 13.08 -8.67
CA ILE A 227 7.86 11.64 -8.37
C ILE A 227 7.59 10.81 -9.62
N LYS A 228 6.95 11.37 -10.66
CA LYS A 228 6.66 10.77 -11.98
C LYS A 228 5.86 9.46 -12.01
N ILE A 229 5.84 8.67 -10.93
CA ILE A 229 5.15 7.37 -10.84
C ILE A 229 3.65 7.52 -11.11
N GLY A 230 2.96 8.46 -10.45
CA GLY A 230 1.54 8.70 -10.66
C GLY A 230 1.21 9.14 -12.09
N ASN A 231 2.03 10.00 -12.69
CA ASN A 231 1.85 10.46 -14.07
C ASN A 231 2.09 9.35 -15.10
N LEU A 232 3.07 8.46 -14.87
CA LEU A 232 3.33 7.30 -15.73
C LEU A 232 2.14 6.32 -15.73
N VAL A 233 1.61 6.02 -14.56
CA VAL A 233 0.47 5.09 -14.42
C VAL A 233 -0.83 5.73 -14.91
N PHE A 234 -1.00 7.04 -14.71
CA PHE A 234 -2.10 7.81 -15.30
C PHE A 234 -2.12 7.73 -16.82
N LYS A 235 -0.98 7.99 -17.48
CA LYS A 235 -0.87 7.88 -18.95
C LYS A 235 -1.15 6.45 -19.43
N SER A 236 -0.69 5.45 -18.67
CA SER A 236 -0.95 4.04 -18.97
C SER A 236 -2.46 3.72 -18.92
N LEU A 237 -3.20 4.25 -17.94
CA LEU A 237 -4.65 4.08 -17.83
C LEU A 237 -5.45 4.79 -18.92
N LEU A 238 -4.86 5.79 -19.59
CA LEU A 238 -5.45 6.49 -20.74
C LEU A 238 -5.12 5.84 -22.09
N GLY A 239 -4.48 4.67 -22.11
CA GLY A 239 -4.21 3.91 -23.33
C GLY A 239 -2.83 4.13 -23.95
N ASP A 240 -1.90 4.79 -23.25
CA ASP A 240 -0.51 4.91 -23.70
C ASP A 240 0.27 3.60 -23.39
N TRP A 241 0.32 2.72 -24.39
CA TRP A 241 0.97 1.42 -24.30
C TRP A 241 2.48 1.49 -24.07
N GLN A 242 3.16 2.59 -24.45
CA GLN A 242 4.60 2.73 -24.23
C GLN A 242 4.91 2.99 -22.76
N ASN A 243 4.12 3.82 -22.10
CA ASN A 243 4.23 4.07 -20.66
C ASN A 243 3.84 2.84 -19.84
N LEU A 244 2.92 2.01 -20.35
CA LEU A 244 2.56 0.73 -19.75
C LEU A 244 3.76 -0.24 -19.79
N LEU A 245 4.49 -0.30 -20.91
CA LEU A 245 5.71 -1.11 -21.03
C LEU A 245 6.86 -0.61 -20.14
N LEU A 246 7.08 0.71 -20.05
CA LEU A 246 8.05 1.31 -19.13
C LEU A 246 7.68 1.14 -17.66
N PHE A 247 6.41 0.93 -17.36
CA PHE A 247 5.93 0.62 -16.01
C PHE A 247 6.15 -0.87 -15.64
N ILE A 248 6.09 -1.76 -16.63
CA ILE A 248 6.27 -3.21 -16.45
C ILE A 248 7.75 -3.62 -16.49
N GLY A 249 8.55 -3.01 -17.36
CA GLY A 249 9.97 -3.33 -17.58
C GLY A 249 10.92 -2.59 -16.64
#